data_AF-A0A2E1SAP7-F1
#
_entry.id   AF-A0A2E1SAP7-F1
#
_cell.length_a   1.000
_cell.length_b   1.000
_cell.length_c   1.000
_cell.angle_alpha   90.00
_cell.angle_beta   90.00
_cell.angle_gamma   90.00
#
_symmetry.space_group_name_H-M   'P 1'
#
loop_
_entity.id
_entity.type
_entity.pdbx_description
1 polymer ?
#
loop_
_entity_poly.entity_id
_entity_poly.type
_entity_poly.pdbx_seq_one_letter_code
_entity_poly.pdbx_strand_id
1 'polypeptide(L)'
;MTKNCKLFLSLLTLFFTLNSCEAFKPKKVDTRDIPIQGSERAKKNIKEGRGTSIDSLIKGRGGSTNFEFSSSNPMWRASLEILDFLPLTTVDYSGGMIISDWYTGDGTDEAIKIAIRFMSNEIRTDSLKIIVHKKKMFT
;
A
#
# COMPACT_ATOMS: atom_id res chain seq x y z
N MET A 1 21.03 -19.09 -48.34
CA MET A 1 22.00 -18.14 -47.75
C MET A 1 21.38 -17.03 -46.88
N THR A 2 20.07 -16.79 -46.90
CA THR A 2 19.43 -15.67 -46.16
C THR A 2 19.05 -15.95 -44.70
N LYS A 3 18.82 -17.22 -44.31
CA LYS A 3 18.44 -17.60 -42.94
C LYS A 3 19.57 -17.40 -41.91
N ASN A 4 20.81 -17.77 -42.29
CA ASN A 4 21.98 -17.62 -41.40
C ASN A 4 22.37 -16.15 -41.20
N CYS A 5 22.08 -15.29 -42.19
CA CYS A 5 22.28 -13.85 -42.09
C CYS A 5 21.28 -13.19 -41.12
N LYS A 6 20.00 -13.60 -41.13
CA LYS A 6 18.99 -13.14 -40.15
C LYS A 6 19.31 -13.60 -38.73
N LEU A 7 19.80 -14.83 -38.57
CA LEU A 7 20.21 -15.37 -37.26
C LEU A 7 21.41 -14.60 -36.69
N PHE A 8 22.42 -14.30 -37.53
CA PHE A 8 23.59 -13.53 -37.13
C PHE A 8 23.23 -12.08 -36.76
N LEU A 9 22.34 -11.45 -37.54
CA LEU A 9 21.85 -10.10 -37.25
C LEU A 9 21.06 -10.07 -35.93
N SER A 10 20.20 -11.06 -35.68
CA SER A 10 19.45 -11.18 -34.42
C SER A 10 20.36 -11.38 -33.21
N LEU A 11 21.44 -12.14 -33.36
CA LEU A 11 22.41 -12.40 -32.29
C LEU A 11 23.24 -11.15 -31.97
N LEU A 12 23.59 -10.38 -33.00
CA LEU A 12 24.31 -9.11 -32.85
C LEU A 12 23.46 -8.06 -32.11
N THR A 13 22.17 -7.94 -32.45
CA THR A 13 21.25 -7.02 -31.75
C THR A 13 21.06 -7.39 -30.28
N LEU A 14 20.98 -8.70 -29.97
CA LEU A 14 20.84 -9.19 -28.59
C LEU A 14 22.10 -8.88 -27.75
N PHE A 15 23.29 -8.97 -28.36
CA PHE A 15 24.56 -8.67 -27.70
C PHE A 15 24.70 -7.19 -27.30
N PHE A 16 24.18 -6.27 -28.11
CA PHE A 16 24.16 -4.83 -27.76
C PHE A 16 23.18 -4.51 -26.62
N THR A 17 22.05 -5.22 -26.52
CA THR A 17 21.07 -4.98 -25.45
C THR A 17 21.48 -5.50 -24.07
N LEU A 18 22.38 -6.49 -23.99
CA LEU A 18 22.85 -7.03 -22.71
C LEU A 18 23.93 -6.18 -22.04
N ASN A 19 24.56 -5.27 -22.78
CA ASN A 19 25.57 -4.34 -22.25
C ASN A 19 24.99 -3.00 -21.78
N SER A 20 23.69 -2.75 -21.93
CA SER A 20 23.07 -1.48 -21.52
C SER A 20 22.61 -1.43 -20.07
N CYS A 21 23.00 -2.39 -19.23
CA CYS A 21 22.74 -2.34 -17.78
C CYS A 21 23.81 -1.47 -17.10
N GLU A 22 23.73 -0.17 -17.33
CA GLU A 22 24.45 0.82 -16.54
C GLU A 22 23.75 0.92 -15.18
N ALA A 23 24.11 0.01 -14.28
CA ALA A 23 23.60 -0.04 -12.92
C ALA A 23 23.72 1.35 -12.29
N PHE A 24 22.56 1.95 -12.01
CA PHE A 24 22.40 3.25 -11.35
C PHE A 24 23.28 3.31 -10.09
N LYS A 25 24.46 3.93 -10.21
CA LYS A 25 25.30 4.23 -9.05
C LYS A 25 24.53 5.26 -8.24
N PRO A 26 24.20 4.99 -6.96
CA PRO A 26 23.56 5.98 -6.12
C PRO A 26 24.48 7.19 -6.06
N LYS A 27 23.95 8.35 -6.45
CA LYS A 27 24.67 9.62 -6.34
C LYS A 27 25.03 9.77 -4.87
N LYS A 28 26.32 9.82 -4.54
CA LYS A 28 26.74 10.01 -3.14
C LYS A 28 26.17 11.35 -2.69
N VAL A 29 25.25 11.31 -1.74
CA VAL A 29 24.67 12.51 -1.14
C VAL A 29 25.51 12.83 0.07
N ASP A 30 26.21 13.96 0.04
CA ASP A 30 27.03 14.40 1.15
C ASP A 30 26.13 14.87 2.31
N THR A 31 26.26 14.21 3.47
CA THR A 31 25.43 14.50 4.65
C THR A 31 25.66 15.92 5.19
N ARG A 32 26.78 16.55 4.84
CA ARG A 32 27.13 17.93 5.21
C ARG A 32 26.26 18.98 4.51
N ASP A 33 25.77 18.68 3.31
CA ASP A 33 24.93 19.57 2.50
C ASP A 33 23.43 19.40 2.79
N ILE A 34 23.08 18.46 3.68
CA ILE A 34 21.70 18.21 4.09
C ILE A 34 21.46 18.93 5.41
N PRO A 35 20.61 19.97 5.45
CA PRO A 35 20.35 20.66 6.70
C PRO A 35 19.67 19.72 7.69
N ILE A 36 20.15 19.70 8.93
CA ILE A 36 19.61 18.85 10.01
C ILE A 36 18.21 19.26 10.47
N GLN A 37 17.86 20.53 10.31
CA GLN A 37 16.59 21.09 10.74
C GLN A 37 15.50 20.89 9.67
N GLY A 38 14.28 20.53 10.10
CA GLY A 38 13.16 20.25 9.20
C GLY A 38 12.73 21.45 8.34
N SER A 39 12.76 22.67 8.90
CA SER A 39 12.39 23.90 8.20
C SER A 39 13.33 24.23 7.03
N GLU A 40 14.63 23.98 7.21
CA GLU A 40 15.67 24.17 6.21
C GLU A 40 15.55 23.14 5.08
N ARG A 41 15.23 21.87 5.41
CA ARG A 41 14.91 20.84 4.39
C ARG A 41 13.68 21.20 3.59
N ALA A 42 12.62 21.71 4.24
CA ALA A 42 11.42 22.16 3.55
C ALA A 42 11.73 23.29 2.56
N LYS A 43 12.52 24.29 2.98
CA LYS A 43 13.00 25.37 2.09
C LYS A 43 13.85 24.85 0.93
N LYS A 44 14.76 23.89 1.18
CA LYS A 44 15.58 23.26 0.14
C LYS A 44 14.71 22.49 -0.87
N ASN A 45 13.71 21.74 -0.42
CA ASN A 45 12.77 21.04 -1.29
C ASN A 45 11.94 22.00 -2.17
N ILE A 46 11.53 23.14 -1.62
CA ILE A 46 10.84 24.20 -2.39
C ILE A 46 11.78 24.76 -3.47
N LYS A 47 13.04 25.06 -3.12
CA LYS A 47 14.05 25.56 -4.07
C LYS A 47 14.42 24.54 -5.15
N GLU A 48 14.49 23.26 -4.80
CA GLU A 48 14.77 22.15 -5.72
C GLU A 48 13.54 21.71 -6.53
N GLY A 49 12.38 22.36 -6.38
CA GLY A 49 11.15 22.01 -7.09
C GLY A 49 10.52 20.67 -6.66
N ARG A 50 10.97 20.12 -5.53
CA ARG A 50 10.47 18.89 -4.89
C ARG A 50 9.32 19.15 -3.91
N GLY A 51 8.86 20.40 -3.81
CA GLY A 51 7.64 20.76 -3.08
C GLY A 51 6.38 20.33 -3.83
N THR A 52 5.20 20.61 -3.24
CA THR A 52 3.90 20.40 -3.87
C THR A 52 3.80 21.23 -5.15
N SER A 53 4.11 20.63 -6.30
CA SER A 53 4.03 21.30 -7.59
C SER A 53 2.56 21.42 -8.01
N ILE A 54 2.24 22.46 -8.80
CA ILE A 54 0.91 22.62 -9.40
C ILE A 54 0.52 21.37 -10.21
N ASP A 55 1.48 20.69 -10.83
CA ASP A 55 1.29 19.39 -11.48
C ASP A 55 0.85 18.29 -10.49
N SER A 56 1.40 18.25 -9.27
CA SER A 56 0.96 17.30 -8.22
C SER A 56 -0.44 17.63 -7.70
N LEU A 57 -0.82 18.91 -7.63
CA LEU A 57 -2.16 19.34 -7.20
C LEU A 57 -3.23 19.09 -8.27
N ILE A 58 -2.89 19.27 -9.55
CA ILE A 58 -3.78 18.94 -10.67
C ILE A 58 -3.97 17.43 -10.81
N LYS A 59 -2.89 16.63 -10.65
CA LYS A 59 -2.99 15.15 -10.61
C LYS A 59 -3.70 14.64 -9.36
N GLY A 60 -3.53 15.29 -8.21
CA GLY A 60 -4.17 14.94 -6.94
C GLY A 60 -5.68 15.21 -6.87
N ARG A 61 -6.24 15.98 -7.81
CA ARG A 61 -7.66 16.34 -7.85
C ARG A 61 -8.54 15.33 -8.60
N GLY A 62 -7.95 14.35 -9.30
CA GLY A 62 -8.66 13.32 -10.07
C GLY A 62 -8.22 11.88 -9.81
N GLY A 63 -7.18 11.66 -9.01
CA GLY A 63 -6.74 10.32 -8.61
C GLY A 63 -7.39 9.93 -7.29
N SER A 64 -8.13 8.82 -7.30
CA SER A 64 -8.46 8.05 -6.09
C SER A 64 -7.24 8.05 -5.18
N THR A 65 -7.35 8.71 -4.03
CA THR A 65 -6.44 8.49 -2.92
C THR A 65 -6.61 7.02 -2.58
N ASN A 66 -5.72 6.17 -3.10
CA ASN A 66 -5.50 4.85 -2.55
C ASN A 66 -5.10 5.12 -1.10
N PHE A 67 -6.08 5.06 -0.21
CA PHE A 67 -5.87 5.19 1.22
C PHE A 67 -5.04 3.97 1.59
N GLU A 68 -3.72 4.08 1.53
CA GLU A 68 -2.86 3.14 2.22
C GLU A 68 -3.16 3.34 3.70
N PHE A 69 -4.08 2.52 4.22
CA PHE A 69 -4.25 2.24 5.63
C PHE A 69 -3.00 1.49 6.11
N SER A 70 -1.85 2.17 5.96
CA SER A 70 -0.57 1.72 6.44
C SER A 70 -0.77 1.29 7.89
N SER A 71 -0.22 0.14 8.25
CA SER A 71 -0.28 -0.49 9.58
C SER A 71 0.01 0.45 10.76
N SER A 72 0.56 1.63 10.48
CA SER A 72 0.73 2.78 11.38
C SER A 72 -0.58 3.45 11.85
N ASN A 73 -1.75 3.18 11.27
CA ASN A 73 -3.01 3.77 11.74
C ASN A 73 -3.41 3.18 13.11
N PRO A 74 -3.53 4.01 14.18
CA PRO A 74 -3.91 3.52 15.51
C PRO A 74 -5.26 2.79 15.55
N MET A 75 -6.24 3.24 14.75
CA MET A 75 -7.57 2.63 14.69
C MET A 75 -7.51 1.23 14.04
N TRP A 76 -6.66 1.08 13.03
CA TRP A 76 -6.43 -0.23 12.40
C TRP A 76 -5.85 -1.23 13.40
N ARG A 77 -4.80 -0.81 14.13
CA ARG A 77 -4.18 -1.65 15.17
C ARG A 77 -5.16 -2.01 16.27
N ALA A 78 -5.91 -1.04 16.78
CA ALA A 78 -6.93 -1.28 17.80
C ALA A 78 -8.02 -2.26 17.31
N SER A 79 -8.42 -2.17 16.04
CA SER A 79 -9.41 -3.11 15.48
C SER A 79 -8.88 -4.54 15.43
N LEU A 80 -7.61 -4.73 15.06
CA LEU A 80 -6.99 -6.06 15.05
C LEU A 80 -6.84 -6.65 16.45
N GLU A 81 -6.52 -5.81 17.45
CA GLU A 81 -6.43 -6.23 18.85
C GLU A 81 -7.80 -6.68 19.40
N ILE A 82 -8.87 -5.98 19.04
CA ILE A 82 -10.24 -6.35 19.46
C ILE A 82 -10.72 -7.64 18.77
N LEU A 83 -10.30 -7.88 17.53
CA LEU A 83 -10.71 -9.06 16.75
C LEU A 83 -9.81 -10.29 16.98
N ASP A 84 -8.88 -10.25 17.92
CA ASP A 84 -7.86 -11.29 18.13
C ASP A 84 -8.43 -12.68 18.47
N PHE A 85 -9.62 -12.73 19.06
CA PHE A 85 -10.35 -13.97 19.36
C PHE A 85 -11.00 -14.61 18.13
N LEU A 86 -11.11 -13.89 17.01
CA LEU A 86 -11.69 -14.40 15.78
C LEU A 86 -10.61 -14.81 14.78
N PRO A 87 -10.75 -15.97 14.10
CA PRO A 87 -9.91 -16.27 12.95
C PRO A 87 -10.14 -15.22 11.85
N LEU A 88 -9.08 -14.65 11.29
CA LEU A 88 -9.14 -13.68 10.19
C LEU A 88 -8.94 -14.38 8.85
N THR A 89 -9.84 -14.16 7.89
CA THR A 89 -9.74 -14.73 6.52
C THR A 89 -9.09 -13.79 5.53
N THR A 90 -9.32 -12.48 5.66
CA THR A 90 -8.76 -11.48 4.75
C THR A 90 -8.42 -10.23 5.54
N VAL A 91 -7.18 -9.76 5.38
CA VAL A 91 -6.68 -8.53 6.00
C VAL A 91 -5.98 -7.74 4.90
N ASP A 92 -6.66 -6.73 4.36
CA ASP A 92 -6.15 -5.86 3.30
C ASP A 92 -5.82 -4.48 3.87
N TYR A 93 -4.52 -4.27 4.14
CA TYR A 93 -3.97 -3.01 4.65
C TYR A 93 -4.02 -1.88 3.62
N SER A 94 -4.03 -2.18 2.32
CA SER A 94 -4.09 -1.14 1.27
C SER A 94 -5.53 -0.74 0.96
N GLY A 95 -6.47 -1.69 1.02
CA GLY A 95 -7.89 -1.46 0.79
C GLY A 95 -8.69 -1.08 2.06
N GLY A 96 -8.07 -1.19 3.23
CA GLY A 96 -8.73 -0.89 4.50
C GLY A 96 -9.85 -1.87 4.83
N MET A 97 -9.65 -3.17 4.60
CA MET A 97 -10.67 -4.20 4.81
C MET A 97 -10.17 -5.31 5.73
N ILE A 98 -10.97 -5.70 6.72
CA ILE A 98 -10.72 -6.84 7.61
C ILE A 98 -11.94 -7.74 7.57
N ILE A 99 -11.77 -9.03 7.31
CA ILE A 99 -12.84 -10.02 7.26
C ILE A 99 -12.46 -11.20 8.15
N SER A 100 -13.31 -11.54 9.12
CA SER A 100 -13.16 -12.75 9.93
C SER A 100 -13.66 -14.00 9.19
N ASP A 101 -13.25 -15.18 9.63
CA ASP A 101 -13.96 -16.40 9.30
C ASP A 101 -15.25 -16.49 10.14
N TRP A 102 -16.06 -17.50 9.82
CA TRP A 102 -17.13 -17.95 10.69
C TRP A 102 -16.55 -18.49 12.00
N TYR A 103 -16.97 -17.89 13.11
CA TYR A 103 -16.62 -18.32 14.46
C TYR A 103 -17.89 -18.66 15.23
N THR A 104 -17.85 -19.77 15.97
CA THR A 104 -18.91 -20.19 16.89
C THR A 104 -18.32 -20.19 18.29
N GLY A 105 -18.95 -19.45 19.20
CA GLY A 105 -18.53 -19.43 20.60
C GLY A 105 -19.00 -20.68 21.34
N ASP A 106 -18.29 -21.01 22.42
CA ASP A 106 -18.61 -22.16 23.27
C ASP A 106 -20.05 -22.08 23.80
N GLY A 107 -20.83 -23.13 23.56
CA GLY A 107 -22.22 -23.21 24.02
C GLY A 107 -23.22 -22.39 23.22
N THR A 108 -22.87 -21.95 22.01
CA THR A 108 -23.79 -21.23 21.10
C THR A 108 -24.02 -22.00 19.80
N ASP A 109 -25.27 -22.06 19.33
CA ASP A 109 -25.62 -22.61 18.00
C ASP A 109 -25.57 -21.54 16.90
N GLU A 110 -24.86 -20.44 17.15
CA GLU A 110 -24.73 -19.33 16.22
C GLU A 110 -23.27 -19.21 15.78
N ALA A 111 -23.06 -19.00 14.48
CA ALA A 111 -21.77 -18.60 13.97
C ALA A 111 -21.84 -17.16 13.46
N ILE A 112 -20.82 -16.40 13.80
CA ILE A 112 -20.66 -14.99 13.44
C ILE A 112 -19.53 -14.82 12.44
N LYS A 113 -19.70 -13.89 11.51
CA LYS A 113 -18.65 -13.38 10.63
C LYS A 113 -18.72 -11.87 10.61
N ILE A 114 -17.58 -11.22 10.79
CA ILE A 114 -17.47 -9.77 10.86
C ILE A 114 -16.65 -9.28 9.67
N ALA A 115 -17.19 -8.30 8.95
CA ALA A 115 -16.50 -7.57 7.90
C ALA A 115 -16.41 -6.09 8.29
N ILE A 116 -15.19 -5.57 8.38
CA ILE A 116 -14.89 -4.19 8.71
C ILE A 116 -14.28 -3.52 7.48
N ARG A 117 -14.81 -2.36 7.12
CA ARG A 117 -14.25 -1.48 6.10
C ARG A 117 -13.91 -0.13 6.71
N PHE A 118 -12.69 0.31 6.48
CA PHE A 118 -12.22 1.63 6.89
C PHE A 118 -12.55 2.63 5.78
N MET A 119 -13.26 3.69 6.15
CA MET A 119 -13.71 4.73 5.23
C MET A 119 -12.80 5.97 5.25
N SER A 120 -12.07 6.18 6.35
CA SER A 120 -11.15 7.30 6.52
C SER A 120 -10.01 6.92 7.48
N ASN A 121 -8.86 7.58 7.32
CA ASN A 121 -7.68 7.43 8.18
C ASN A 121 -7.76 8.24 9.49
N GLU A 122 -8.76 9.10 9.65
CA GLU A 122 -8.94 9.92 10.84
C GLU A 122 -9.59 9.14 11.98
N ILE A 123 -9.30 9.54 13.22
CA ILE A 123 -9.95 8.97 14.41
C ILE A 123 -11.32 9.60 14.59
N ARG A 124 -12.34 9.03 13.94
CA ARG A 124 -13.75 9.44 14.06
C ARG A 124 -14.68 8.23 14.09
N THR A 125 -15.87 8.42 14.65
CA THR A 125 -16.92 7.39 14.77
C THR A 125 -17.52 6.93 13.43
N ASP A 126 -17.48 7.77 12.39
CA ASP A 126 -17.99 7.48 11.04
C ASP A 126 -16.94 6.83 10.11
N SER A 127 -15.71 6.67 10.60
CA SER A 127 -14.58 6.22 9.79
C SER A 127 -14.52 4.70 9.61
N LEU A 128 -15.44 3.96 10.24
CA LEU A 128 -15.57 2.50 10.13
C LEU A 128 -16.98 2.11 9.71
N LYS A 129 -17.07 1.18 8.77
CA LYS A 129 -18.29 0.46 8.43
C LYS A 129 -18.13 -1.00 8.83
N ILE A 130 -18.97 -1.45 9.76
CA ILE A 130 -18.94 -2.82 10.29
C ILE A 130 -20.21 -3.54 9.86
N ILE A 131 -20.05 -4.72 9.27
CA ILE A 131 -21.13 -5.62 8.88
C ILE A 131 -20.95 -6.93 9.64
N VAL A 132 -21.97 -7.33 10.38
CA VAL A 132 -21.99 -8.60 11.12
C VAL A 132 -22.97 -9.55 10.45
N HIS A 133 -22.46 -10.68 9.98
CA HIS A 133 -23.25 -11.78 9.46
C HIS A 133 -23.44 -12.82 10.56
N LYS A 134 -24.66 -13.31 10.71
CA LYS A 134 -25.01 -14.38 11.64
C LYS A 134 -25.61 -15.53 10.87
N LYS A 135 -25.20 -16.77 11.18
CA LYS A 135 -25.87 -17.99 10.72
C LYS A 135 -26.21 -18.86 11.92
N LYS A 136 -27.39 -19.48 11.90
CA LYS A 136 -27.72 -20.55 12.84
C LYS A 136 -27.08 -21.83 12.32
N MET A 137 -26.27 -22.47 13.14
CA MET A 137 -25.81 -23.83 12.87
C MET A 137 -27.00 -24.76 13.10
N PHE A 138 -27.36 -25.51 12.07
CA PHE A 138 -28.30 -26.61 12.22
C PHE A 138 -27.47 -27.87 12.46
N THR A 139 -27.70 -28.49 13.62
CA THR A 139 -27.19 -29.82 13.97
C THR A 139 -27.79 -30.88 13.07
#